data_AF-A0A1G3A8E2-F1
#
_entry.id   AF-A0A1G3A8E2-F1
#
_cell.length_a   1.000
_cell.length_b   1.000
_cell.length_c   1.000
_cell.angle_alpha   90.00
_cell.angle_beta   90.00
_cell.angle_gamma   90.00
#
_symmetry.space_group_name_H-M   'P 1'
#
loop_
_entity.id
_entity.type
_entity.pdbx_description
1 polymer ?
#
loop_
_entity_poly.entity_id
_entity_poly.type
_entity_poly.pdbx_seq_one_letter_code
_entity_poly.pdbx_strand_id
1 'polypeptide(L)'
;MTASGADIAGTVDQLHFAYKTLTGPGSIIARINSVQNTNAWAKAGVMIRETLDPGSKHAFACVTPGNGVAAQGRTTTDGASYSTNQTGIVAPRWVRLERDASGNFTVSHSANGTTWEPVANAVPTNIPMASTVYIGLALTSHDPALTCQAVFSNVGMTGTVSGQWAHQDVGITSNAAEPMYVAVSNAAGASAIVAHADPTAATISTWTEWVIPLQAFADRGINLANVDKIEIGLGAKGNASAAGGSGTIYIDDIRLYRP
;
A
#
# COMPACT_ATOMS: atom_id res chain seq x y z
N MET A 1 5.48 -10.17 -6.93
CA MET A 1 4.97 -9.01 -6.17
C MET A 1 5.47 -9.13 -4.74
N THR A 2 5.79 -8.02 -4.09
CA THR A 2 6.18 -7.97 -2.67
C THR A 2 5.33 -6.93 -1.94
N ALA A 3 5.01 -7.17 -0.67
CA ALA A 3 4.24 -6.24 0.14
C ALA A 3 4.54 -6.40 1.63
N SER A 4 4.39 -5.30 2.39
CA SER A 4 4.16 -5.32 3.84
C SER A 4 2.64 -5.23 4.12
N GLY A 5 2.25 -4.94 5.35
CA GLY A 5 0.90 -4.61 5.76
C GLY A 5 0.40 -5.45 6.93
N ALA A 6 -0.37 -4.82 7.81
CA ALA A 6 -0.99 -5.46 8.97
C ALA A 6 -2.08 -6.46 8.60
N ASP A 7 -3.03 -6.08 7.73
CA ASP A 7 -4.00 -7.02 7.16
C ASP A 7 -4.86 -6.40 6.03
N ILE A 8 -5.55 -7.24 5.26
CA ILE A 8 -6.75 -6.89 4.49
C ILE A 8 -7.96 -7.38 5.29
N ALA A 9 -8.33 -6.63 6.34
CA ALA A 9 -9.45 -6.95 7.22
C ALA A 9 -9.89 -5.71 8.01
N GLY A 10 -10.78 -5.89 8.99
CA GLY A 10 -11.24 -4.80 9.85
C GLY A 10 -11.84 -3.65 9.03
N THR A 11 -11.56 -2.42 9.43
CA THR A 11 -12.05 -1.18 8.81
C THR A 11 -11.02 -0.48 7.91
N VAL A 12 -9.75 -0.94 7.92
CA VAL A 12 -8.63 -0.32 7.20
C VAL A 12 -7.78 -1.42 6.58
N ASP A 13 -7.63 -1.41 5.27
CA ASP A 13 -6.74 -2.34 4.57
C ASP A 13 -5.28 -1.85 4.59
N GLN A 14 -4.34 -2.78 4.73
CA GLN A 14 -2.92 -2.60 4.48
C GLN A 14 -2.40 -3.64 3.49
N LEU A 15 -2.18 -3.23 2.23
CA LEU A 15 -1.76 -4.12 1.15
C LEU A 15 -0.94 -3.40 0.09
N HIS A 16 -0.25 -4.18 -0.75
CA HIS A 16 0.15 -3.73 -2.08
C HIS A 16 -0.90 -4.17 -3.11
N PHE A 17 -1.33 -3.23 -3.96
CA PHE A 17 -2.36 -3.46 -4.95
C PHE A 17 -1.85 -3.07 -6.34
N ALA A 18 -1.78 -4.03 -7.26
CA ALA A 18 -1.55 -3.76 -8.69
C ALA A 18 -2.87 -3.92 -9.44
N TYR A 19 -3.27 -2.93 -10.23
CA TYR A 19 -4.64 -2.82 -10.72
C TYR A 19 -4.78 -2.16 -12.09
N LYS A 20 -5.98 -2.35 -12.64
CA LYS A 20 -6.58 -1.67 -13.79
C LYS A 20 -7.97 -1.16 -13.40
N THR A 21 -8.67 -0.48 -14.31
CA THR A 21 -10.07 -0.08 -14.08
C THR A 21 -11.03 -1.07 -14.74
N LEU A 22 -12.14 -1.37 -14.07
CA LEU A 22 -13.28 -2.14 -14.59
C LEU A 22 -14.54 -1.27 -14.53
N THR A 23 -15.29 -1.18 -15.63
CA THR A 23 -16.63 -0.57 -15.63
C THR A 23 -17.72 -1.63 -15.81
N GLY A 24 -18.65 -1.70 -14.87
CA GLY A 24 -19.77 -2.65 -14.89
C GLY A 24 -19.38 -4.06 -14.43
N PRO A 25 -20.06 -5.12 -14.95
CA PRO A 25 -19.76 -6.50 -14.60
C PRO A 25 -18.45 -6.98 -15.24
N GLY A 26 -17.82 -7.96 -14.61
CA GLY A 26 -16.55 -8.50 -15.06
C GLY A 26 -15.96 -9.50 -14.07
N SER A 27 -14.84 -10.09 -14.44
CA SER A 27 -14.15 -11.03 -13.55
C SER A 27 -12.65 -10.88 -13.66
N ILE A 28 -11.94 -11.38 -12.65
CA ILE A 28 -10.50 -11.58 -12.66
C ILE A 28 -10.17 -12.98 -12.17
N ILE A 29 -9.22 -13.62 -12.85
CA ILE A 29 -8.58 -14.86 -12.43
C ILE A 29 -7.08 -14.67 -12.30
N ALA A 30 -6.46 -15.42 -11.39
CA ALA A 30 -5.01 -15.57 -11.35
C ALA A 30 -4.63 -16.91 -10.75
N ARG A 31 -3.49 -17.47 -11.20
CA ARG A 31 -2.81 -18.56 -10.51
C ARG A 31 -1.80 -17.99 -9.53
N ILE A 32 -2.00 -18.22 -8.24
CA ILE A 32 -1.00 -17.96 -7.21
C ILE A 32 -0.07 -19.17 -7.23
N ASN A 33 1.16 -18.99 -7.70
CA ASN A 33 2.17 -20.04 -7.72
C ASN A 33 2.76 -20.26 -6.32
N SER A 34 3.01 -19.17 -5.60
CA SER A 34 3.50 -19.19 -4.23
C SER A 34 3.08 -17.92 -3.48
N VAL A 35 2.99 -18.03 -2.16
CA VAL A 35 2.89 -16.93 -1.21
C VAL A 35 3.78 -17.29 -0.02
N GLN A 36 4.67 -16.38 0.36
CA GLN A 36 5.58 -16.57 1.49
C GLN A 36 4.79 -16.64 2.80
N ASN A 37 5.20 -17.53 3.69
CA ASN A 37 4.61 -17.65 5.02
C ASN A 37 5.25 -16.65 6.00
N THR A 38 5.03 -15.36 5.79
CA THR A 38 5.31 -14.32 6.81
C THR A 38 4.35 -14.40 7.99
N ASN A 39 3.14 -14.89 7.71
CA ASN A 39 2.11 -15.22 8.68
C ASN A 39 1.17 -16.26 8.04
N ALA A 40 0.53 -17.13 8.84
CA ALA A 40 -0.45 -18.10 8.34
C ALA A 40 -1.63 -17.43 7.59
N TRP A 41 -1.89 -16.15 7.88
CA TRP A 41 -2.88 -15.27 7.26
C TRP A 41 -2.30 -14.22 6.31
N ALA A 42 -1.03 -14.34 5.91
CA ALA A 42 -0.55 -13.62 4.72
C ALA A 42 -1.45 -13.97 3.53
N LYS A 43 -1.80 -12.99 2.68
CA LYS A 43 -2.83 -13.19 1.65
C LYS A 43 -2.29 -12.77 0.29
N ALA A 44 -2.42 -13.66 -0.70
CA ALA A 44 -2.17 -13.35 -2.10
C ALA A 44 -3.43 -13.69 -2.91
N GLY A 45 -3.90 -12.77 -3.75
CA GLY A 45 -5.16 -13.00 -4.45
C GLY A 45 -5.52 -11.96 -5.50
N VAL A 46 -6.79 -12.02 -5.90
CA VAL A 46 -7.40 -11.08 -6.85
C VAL A 46 -8.51 -10.29 -6.15
N MET A 47 -8.52 -8.98 -6.37
CA MET A 47 -9.38 -8.03 -5.67
C MET A 47 -10.12 -7.13 -6.67
N ILE A 48 -11.37 -6.79 -6.33
CA ILE A 48 -12.10 -5.67 -6.90
C ILE A 48 -12.42 -4.72 -5.75
N ARG A 49 -12.00 -3.45 -5.83
CA ARG A 49 -12.24 -2.42 -4.81
C ARG A 49 -12.73 -1.13 -5.44
N GLU A 50 -13.62 -0.42 -4.75
CA GLU A 50 -14.27 0.79 -5.30
C GLU A 50 -13.30 1.97 -5.43
N THR A 51 -12.53 2.22 -4.37
CA THR A 51 -11.57 3.33 -4.27
C THR A 51 -10.21 2.80 -3.84
N LEU A 52 -9.21 3.68 -3.89
CA LEU A 52 -7.86 3.39 -3.45
C LEU A 52 -7.61 3.73 -1.97
N ASP A 53 -8.65 4.18 -1.27
CA ASP A 53 -8.57 4.51 0.17
C ASP A 53 -8.54 3.23 1.00
N PRO A 54 -7.84 3.21 2.15
CA PRO A 54 -7.78 2.04 3.04
C PRO A 54 -9.15 1.56 3.54
N GLY A 55 -10.11 2.49 3.61
CA GLY A 55 -11.50 2.29 4.01
C GLY A 55 -12.40 1.63 2.97
N SER A 56 -11.91 1.37 1.76
CA SER A 56 -12.79 1.09 0.62
C SER A 56 -13.60 -0.21 0.71
N LYS A 57 -14.80 -0.17 0.13
CA LYS A 57 -15.57 -1.36 -0.19
C LYS A 57 -14.78 -2.23 -1.16
N HIS A 58 -14.67 -3.52 -0.88
CA HIS A 58 -13.91 -4.45 -1.70
C HIS A 58 -14.51 -5.85 -1.68
N ALA A 59 -14.17 -6.65 -2.69
CA ALA A 59 -14.30 -8.10 -2.69
C ALA A 59 -12.92 -8.70 -3.00
N PHE A 60 -12.56 -9.79 -2.33
CA PHE A 60 -11.23 -10.36 -2.41
C PHE A 60 -11.29 -11.90 -2.38
N ALA A 61 -10.68 -12.51 -3.39
CA ALA A 61 -10.48 -13.95 -3.48
C ALA A 61 -9.00 -14.25 -3.27
N CYS A 62 -8.64 -14.93 -2.18
CA CYS A 62 -7.24 -15.10 -1.80
C CYS A 62 -6.86 -16.51 -1.40
N VAL A 63 -5.55 -16.77 -1.48
CA VAL A 63 -4.86 -17.95 -0.95
C VAL A 63 -3.98 -17.48 0.19
N THR A 64 -3.92 -18.28 1.25
CA THR A 64 -3.06 -18.06 2.40
C THR A 64 -2.11 -19.25 2.60
N PRO A 65 -0.94 -19.05 3.24
CA PRO A 65 -0.02 -20.14 3.54
C PRO A 65 -0.58 -21.19 4.50
N GLY A 66 -1.40 -20.77 5.48
CA GLY A 66 -1.83 -21.64 6.59
C GLY A 66 -3.34 -21.78 6.80
N ASN A 67 -4.17 -20.89 6.26
CA ASN A 67 -5.62 -20.85 6.52
C ASN A 67 -6.49 -21.17 5.30
N GLY A 68 -5.86 -21.62 4.23
CA GLY A 68 -6.52 -22.05 3.02
C GLY A 68 -6.86 -20.91 2.06
N VAL A 69 -7.96 -21.06 1.35
CA VAL A 69 -8.54 -20.06 0.44
C VAL A 69 -9.69 -19.33 1.09
N ALA A 70 -9.86 -18.04 0.80
CA ALA A 70 -10.91 -17.24 1.42
C ALA A 70 -11.65 -16.33 0.43
N ALA A 71 -12.93 -16.15 0.72
CA ALA A 71 -13.79 -15.11 0.19
C ALA A 71 -13.92 -14.02 1.26
N GLN A 72 -13.35 -12.84 0.98
CA GLN A 72 -13.41 -11.69 1.87
C GLN A 72 -14.08 -10.51 1.17
N GLY A 73 -14.60 -9.58 1.95
CA GLY A 73 -15.12 -8.34 1.41
C GLY A 73 -15.57 -7.34 2.46
N ARG A 74 -15.87 -6.13 2.01
CA ARG A 74 -16.36 -5.02 2.81
C ARG A 74 -17.54 -4.36 2.11
N THR A 75 -18.70 -4.35 2.77
CA THR A 75 -19.97 -3.89 2.18
C THR A 75 -20.21 -2.39 2.34
N THR A 76 -19.60 -1.75 3.33
CA THR A 76 -19.71 -0.31 3.59
C THR A 76 -18.33 0.32 3.72
N THR A 77 -18.16 1.55 3.25
CA THR A 77 -16.92 2.30 3.45
C THR A 77 -16.63 2.41 4.94
N ASP A 78 -15.39 2.16 5.33
CA ASP A 78 -14.89 2.09 6.72
C ASP A 78 -15.61 1.05 7.62
N GLY A 79 -16.42 0.16 7.02
CA GLY A 79 -17.08 -0.92 7.71
C GLY A 79 -16.14 -2.11 7.98
N ALA A 80 -16.58 -3.02 8.85
CA ALA A 80 -15.86 -4.25 9.10
C ALA A 80 -15.87 -5.17 7.86
N SER A 81 -14.73 -5.75 7.57
CA SER A 81 -14.59 -6.74 6.50
C SER A 81 -15.07 -8.12 6.99
N TYR A 82 -15.80 -8.86 6.16
CA TYR A 82 -16.17 -10.25 6.40
C TYR A 82 -15.14 -11.20 5.79
N SER A 83 -15.10 -12.44 6.30
CA SER A 83 -14.22 -13.48 5.79
C SER A 83 -14.84 -14.86 5.95
N THR A 84 -14.93 -15.60 4.85
CA THR A 84 -15.30 -17.02 4.83
C THR A 84 -14.18 -17.80 4.16
N ASN A 85 -13.57 -18.76 4.86
CA ASN A 85 -12.45 -19.52 4.35
C ASN A 85 -12.71 -21.04 4.33
N GLN A 86 -12.00 -21.71 3.41
CA GLN A 86 -11.92 -23.15 3.29
C GLN A 86 -10.47 -23.58 3.54
N THR A 87 -10.27 -24.32 4.62
CA THR A 87 -8.95 -24.80 5.06
C THR A 87 -8.41 -25.91 4.15
N GLY A 88 -7.12 -26.21 4.26
CA GLY A 88 -6.46 -27.32 3.55
C GLY A 88 -6.12 -27.05 2.07
N ILE A 89 -6.42 -25.85 1.54
CA ILE A 89 -6.11 -25.46 0.16
C ILE A 89 -5.03 -24.38 0.14
N VAL A 90 -3.82 -24.74 -0.26
CA VAL A 90 -2.67 -23.82 -0.34
C VAL A 90 -2.21 -23.58 -1.78
N ALA A 91 -1.28 -22.65 -1.97
CA ALA A 91 -0.62 -22.44 -3.27
C ALA A 91 0.22 -23.69 -3.67
N PRO A 92 0.32 -24.04 -4.96
CA PRO A 92 -0.21 -23.30 -6.11
C PRO A 92 -1.73 -23.50 -6.29
N ARG A 93 -2.47 -22.40 -6.45
CA ARG A 93 -3.94 -22.44 -6.60
C ARG A 93 -4.43 -21.29 -7.47
N TRP A 94 -5.46 -21.55 -8.27
CA TRP A 94 -6.18 -20.51 -8.98
C TRP A 94 -7.29 -19.93 -8.11
N VAL A 95 -7.47 -18.63 -8.19
CA VAL A 95 -8.62 -17.91 -7.61
C VAL A 95 -9.33 -17.12 -8.69
N ARG A 96 -10.63 -16.93 -8.52
CA ARG A 96 -11.50 -16.15 -9.39
C ARG A 96 -12.45 -15.32 -8.54
N LEU A 97 -12.58 -14.07 -8.94
CA LEU A 97 -13.55 -13.13 -8.41
C LEU A 97 -14.40 -12.60 -9.57
N GLU A 98 -15.71 -12.75 -9.47
CA GLU A 98 -16.68 -12.30 -10.47
C GLU A 98 -17.64 -11.28 -9.86
N ARG A 99 -17.87 -10.16 -10.56
CA ARG A 99 -18.88 -9.15 -10.27
C ARG A 99 -19.99 -9.25 -11.32
N ASP A 100 -21.21 -9.55 -10.90
CA ASP A 100 -22.36 -9.60 -11.79
C ASP A 100 -22.99 -8.22 -12.04
N ALA A 101 -24.01 -8.16 -12.90
CA ALA A 101 -24.71 -6.92 -13.25
C ALA A 101 -25.57 -6.34 -12.10
N SER A 102 -25.86 -7.15 -11.08
CA SER A 102 -26.59 -6.74 -9.88
C SER A 102 -25.66 -6.28 -8.74
N GLY A 103 -24.34 -6.39 -8.93
CA GLY A 103 -23.34 -6.03 -7.92
C GLY A 103 -23.02 -7.15 -6.94
N ASN A 104 -23.41 -8.40 -7.21
CA ASN A 104 -22.99 -9.54 -6.41
C ASN A 104 -21.58 -9.99 -6.80
N PHE A 105 -20.81 -10.35 -5.78
CA PHE A 105 -19.48 -10.89 -5.93
C PHE A 105 -19.46 -12.38 -5.61
N THR A 106 -18.96 -13.17 -6.55
CA THR A 106 -18.77 -14.62 -6.41
C THR A 106 -17.29 -14.94 -6.36
N VAL A 107 -16.88 -15.66 -5.32
CA VAL A 107 -15.49 -16.12 -5.12
C VAL A 107 -15.41 -17.62 -5.37
N SER A 108 -14.47 -18.02 -6.22
CA SER A 108 -14.20 -19.42 -6.52
C SER A 108 -12.70 -19.68 -6.66
N HIS A 109 -12.33 -20.95 -6.62
CA HIS A 109 -10.95 -21.40 -6.80
C HIS A 109 -10.88 -22.61 -7.72
N SER A 110 -9.68 -22.91 -8.21
CA SER A 110 -9.45 -24.07 -9.08
C SER A 110 -8.06 -24.68 -8.88
N ALA A 111 -7.99 -26.01 -9.00
CA ALA A 111 -6.72 -26.73 -9.06
C ALA A 111 -6.05 -26.63 -10.43
N ASN A 112 -6.85 -26.53 -11.51
CA ASN A 112 -6.41 -26.69 -12.89
C ASN A 112 -6.63 -25.44 -13.77
N GLY A 113 -7.34 -24.43 -13.26
CA GLY A 113 -7.67 -23.19 -13.99
C GLY A 113 -8.87 -23.30 -14.94
N THR A 114 -9.54 -24.46 -15.00
CA THR A 114 -10.67 -24.71 -15.91
C THR A 114 -11.93 -25.14 -15.16
N THR A 115 -11.80 -26.00 -14.15
CA THR A 115 -12.91 -26.42 -13.28
C THR A 115 -12.92 -25.57 -12.02
N TRP A 116 -13.97 -24.79 -11.82
CA TRP A 116 -14.08 -23.83 -10.74
C TRP A 116 -15.08 -24.28 -9.68
N GLU A 117 -14.66 -24.19 -8.42
CA GLU A 117 -15.47 -24.53 -7.26
C GLU A 117 -15.62 -23.28 -6.38
N PRO A 118 -16.79 -23.02 -5.79
CA PRO A 118 -16.92 -21.95 -4.81
C PRO A 118 -16.06 -22.26 -3.58
N VAL A 119 -15.56 -21.21 -2.91
CA VAL A 119 -15.00 -21.39 -1.55
C VAL A 119 -16.11 -21.95 -0.66
N ALA A 120 -15.82 -23.01 0.10
CA ALA A 120 -16.81 -23.64 0.96
C ALA A 120 -17.52 -22.62 1.86
N ASN A 121 -18.85 -22.71 1.92
CA ASN A 121 -19.76 -21.81 2.66
C ASN A 121 -19.77 -20.34 2.18
N ALA A 122 -18.97 -19.96 1.18
CA ALA A 122 -19.10 -18.64 0.59
C ALA A 122 -20.35 -18.60 -0.30
N VAL A 123 -21.14 -17.54 -0.15
CA VAL A 123 -22.30 -17.25 -1.01
C VAL A 123 -22.06 -15.97 -1.78
N PRO A 124 -22.62 -15.82 -3.00
CA PRO A 124 -22.60 -14.56 -3.72
C PRO A 124 -23.10 -13.43 -2.82
N THR A 125 -22.30 -12.38 -2.66
CA THR A 125 -22.58 -11.28 -1.73
C THR A 125 -22.71 -9.97 -2.48
N ASN A 126 -23.81 -9.25 -2.28
CA ASN A 126 -23.96 -7.92 -2.86
C ASN A 126 -23.04 -6.93 -2.15
N ILE A 127 -22.17 -6.27 -2.90
CA ILE A 127 -21.35 -5.17 -2.39
C ILE A 127 -21.62 -3.95 -3.28
N PRO A 128 -22.43 -2.98 -2.80
CA PRO A 128 -22.81 -1.84 -3.61
C PRO A 128 -21.55 -0.99 -3.86
N MET A 129 -21.14 -0.87 -5.13
CA MET A 129 -20.01 -0.04 -5.54
C MET A 129 -20.42 0.83 -6.73
N ALA A 130 -19.67 1.89 -6.98
CA ALA A 130 -19.72 2.66 -8.22
C ALA A 130 -19.61 1.77 -9.47
N SER A 131 -20.07 2.27 -10.62
CA SER A 131 -20.01 1.51 -11.89
C SER A 131 -18.57 1.21 -12.28
N THR A 132 -17.69 2.19 -12.18
CA THR A 132 -16.24 2.06 -12.38
C THR A 132 -15.53 1.81 -11.06
N VAL A 133 -14.71 0.75 -11.03
CA VAL A 133 -13.98 0.27 -9.86
C VAL A 133 -12.56 -0.14 -10.28
N TYR A 134 -11.71 -0.49 -9.32
CA TYR A 134 -10.39 -1.04 -9.57
C TYR A 134 -10.39 -2.56 -9.46
N ILE A 135 -9.75 -3.24 -10.42
CA ILE A 135 -9.64 -4.69 -10.50
C ILE A 135 -8.17 -5.10 -10.61
N GLY A 136 -7.71 -6.06 -9.81
CA GLY A 136 -6.27 -6.30 -9.73
C GLY A 136 -5.81 -7.42 -8.81
N LEU A 137 -4.49 -7.46 -8.60
CA LEU A 137 -3.78 -8.37 -7.72
C LEU A 137 -3.52 -7.68 -6.38
N ALA A 138 -3.74 -8.39 -5.28
CA ALA A 138 -3.53 -7.88 -3.93
C ALA A 138 -2.62 -8.82 -3.12
N LEU A 139 -1.72 -8.23 -2.33
CA LEU A 139 -0.80 -8.93 -1.43
C LEU A 139 -0.68 -8.18 -0.10
N THR A 140 -0.73 -8.91 1.01
CA THR A 140 -0.39 -8.41 2.35
C THR A 140 0.49 -9.43 3.06
N SER A 141 1.46 -8.97 3.85
CA SER A 141 2.29 -9.84 4.70
C SER A 141 1.56 -10.32 5.95
N HIS A 142 0.48 -9.64 6.34
CA HIS A 142 -0.20 -9.80 7.62
C HIS A 142 0.77 -9.64 8.82
N ASP A 143 1.84 -8.89 8.60
CA ASP A 143 2.84 -8.51 9.58
C ASP A 143 3.56 -7.27 9.04
N PRO A 144 3.31 -6.07 9.59
CA PRO A 144 3.86 -4.84 9.05
C PRO A 144 5.40 -4.77 9.18
N ALA A 145 6.00 -5.60 10.03
CA ALA A 145 7.47 -5.68 10.18
C ALA A 145 8.14 -6.57 9.13
N LEU A 146 7.37 -7.34 8.34
CA LEU A 146 7.90 -8.28 7.36
C LEU A 146 7.47 -7.93 5.94
N THR A 147 8.35 -8.21 4.97
CA THR A 147 8.01 -8.19 3.55
C THR A 147 7.66 -9.60 3.09
N CYS A 148 6.44 -9.77 2.57
CA CYS A 148 5.98 -11.00 1.96
C CYS A 148 6.18 -10.96 0.44
N GLN A 149 6.57 -12.08 -0.14
CA GLN A 149 6.61 -12.29 -1.59
C GLN A 149 5.48 -13.22 -2.03
N ALA A 150 4.80 -12.86 -3.12
CA ALA A 150 3.92 -13.77 -3.86
C ALA A 150 4.21 -13.75 -5.37
N VAL A 151 4.09 -14.93 -5.99
CA VAL A 151 4.29 -15.13 -7.43
C VAL A 151 2.95 -15.45 -8.07
N PHE A 152 2.52 -14.60 -9.00
CA PHE A 152 1.30 -14.76 -9.76
C PHE A 152 1.62 -15.16 -11.21
N SER A 153 0.75 -15.93 -11.84
CA SER A 153 0.82 -16.23 -13.27
C SER A 153 -0.58 -16.35 -13.87
N ASN A 154 -0.64 -16.33 -15.20
CA ASN A 154 -1.88 -16.52 -15.97
C ASN A 154 -3.03 -15.62 -15.50
N VAL A 155 -2.74 -14.34 -15.28
CA VAL A 155 -3.74 -13.34 -14.91
C VAL A 155 -4.65 -13.09 -16.11
N GLY A 156 -5.95 -13.23 -15.92
CA GLY A 156 -6.97 -12.99 -16.94
C GLY A 156 -8.09 -12.13 -16.38
N MET A 157 -8.65 -11.26 -17.21
CA MET A 157 -9.78 -10.41 -16.84
C MET A 157 -10.84 -10.41 -17.94
N THR A 158 -12.11 -10.25 -17.56
CA THR A 158 -13.24 -10.10 -18.47
C THR A 158 -14.05 -8.84 -18.14
N GLY A 159 -14.90 -8.41 -19.09
CA GLY A 159 -15.68 -7.18 -18.97
C GLY A 159 -14.96 -5.96 -19.56
N THR A 160 -15.47 -4.77 -19.24
CA THR A 160 -14.92 -3.50 -19.75
C THR A 160 -13.72 -3.07 -18.92
N VAL A 161 -12.59 -3.75 -19.09
CA VAL A 161 -11.33 -3.45 -18.40
C VAL A 161 -10.46 -2.52 -19.25
N SER A 162 -9.98 -1.43 -18.67
CA SER A 162 -9.18 -0.41 -19.39
C SER A 162 -7.96 0.06 -18.57
N GLY A 163 -7.15 0.96 -19.16
CA GLY A 163 -5.93 1.48 -18.56
C GLY A 163 -4.71 0.56 -18.71
N GLN A 164 -3.53 1.10 -18.39
CA GLN A 164 -2.32 0.31 -18.15
C GLN A 164 -2.33 -0.20 -16.70
N TRP A 165 -1.49 -1.19 -16.39
CA TRP A 165 -1.26 -1.57 -15.00
C TRP A 165 -0.69 -0.39 -14.22
N ALA A 166 -1.35 -0.05 -13.12
CA ALA A 166 -0.83 0.82 -12.07
C ALA A 166 -0.67 -0.01 -10.79
N HIS A 167 0.07 0.50 -9.82
CA HIS A 167 0.13 -0.12 -8.50
C HIS A 167 0.41 0.91 -7.42
N GLN A 168 0.00 0.62 -6.20
CA GLN A 168 0.37 1.38 -5.02
C GLN A 168 0.22 0.55 -3.75
N ASP A 169 0.86 1.00 -2.69
CA ASP A 169 0.51 0.58 -1.35
C ASP A 169 -0.79 1.27 -0.92
N VAL A 170 -1.67 0.53 -0.25
CA VAL A 170 -2.92 1.02 0.33
C VAL A 170 -2.81 0.88 1.83
N GLY A 171 -3.00 1.98 2.57
CA GLY A 171 -3.01 2.01 4.04
C GLY A 171 -1.66 1.72 4.72
N ILE A 172 -0.62 1.48 3.93
CA ILE A 172 0.76 1.39 4.39
C ILE A 172 1.38 2.77 4.23
N THR A 173 1.74 3.38 5.34
CA THR A 173 2.58 4.58 5.34
C THR A 173 4.03 4.15 5.21
N SER A 174 4.56 4.17 3.99
CA SER A 174 5.97 3.99 3.71
C SER A 174 6.49 5.25 3.02
N ASN A 175 7.72 5.63 3.34
CA ASN A 175 8.42 6.71 2.66
C ASN A 175 9.49 6.09 1.76
N ALA A 176 9.63 6.60 0.54
CA ALA A 176 10.84 6.35 -0.23
C ALA A 176 12.05 6.85 0.55
N ALA A 177 13.18 6.14 0.43
CA ALA A 177 14.43 6.58 1.02
C ALA A 177 14.90 7.86 0.33
N GLU A 178 14.98 8.95 1.08
CA GLU A 178 15.44 10.25 0.62
C GLU A 178 16.29 10.91 1.71
N PRO A 179 17.43 11.54 1.36
CA PRO A 179 18.18 12.36 2.29
C PRO A 179 17.31 13.51 2.79
N MET A 180 17.27 13.71 4.10
CA MET A 180 16.58 14.84 4.72
C MET A 180 17.58 15.95 5.06
N TYR A 181 17.20 17.21 4.94
CA TYR A 181 18.03 18.34 5.33
C TYR A 181 17.23 19.50 5.95
N VAL A 182 17.90 20.30 6.76
CA VAL A 182 17.45 21.63 7.19
C VAL A 182 18.33 22.66 6.50
N ALA A 183 17.71 23.69 5.93
CA ALA A 183 18.41 24.82 5.37
C ALA A 183 17.97 26.12 6.07
N VAL A 184 18.93 26.98 6.35
CA VAL A 184 18.71 28.27 7.04
C VAL A 184 19.31 29.39 6.21
N SER A 185 18.61 30.50 6.03
CA SER A 185 19.11 31.70 5.34
C SER A 185 18.76 32.99 6.06
N ASN A 186 19.61 34.00 5.82
CA ASN A 186 19.32 35.41 6.03
C ASN A 186 18.76 36.05 4.73
N ALA A 187 18.18 37.25 4.78
CA ALA A 187 17.28 37.85 3.79
C ALA A 187 17.82 37.97 2.35
N ALA A 188 19.14 38.02 2.18
CA ALA A 188 19.81 38.14 0.87
C ALA A 188 20.94 37.10 0.66
N GLY A 189 21.01 36.07 1.52
CA GLY A 189 22.12 35.11 1.55
C GLY A 189 21.76 33.74 0.98
N ALA A 190 22.77 32.99 0.55
CA ALA A 190 22.62 31.57 0.24
C ALA A 190 22.26 30.80 1.52
N SER A 191 21.32 29.85 1.46
CA SER A 191 21.01 29.05 2.65
C SER A 191 22.12 28.05 2.96
N ALA A 192 22.58 28.05 4.21
CA ALA A 192 23.43 27.02 4.77
C ALA A 192 22.60 25.76 5.03
N ILE A 193 23.17 24.59 4.77
CA ILE A 193 22.45 23.31 4.79
C ILE A 193 23.14 22.39 5.78
N VAL A 194 22.33 21.72 6.57
CA VAL A 194 22.74 20.56 7.35
C VAL A 194 21.87 19.40 6.95
N ALA A 195 22.50 18.39 6.34
CA ALA A 195 21.84 17.13 6.04
C ALA A 195 21.76 16.27 7.31
N HIS A 196 20.71 15.46 7.40
CA HIS A 196 20.64 14.40 8.38
C HIS A 196 21.75 13.38 8.10
N ALA A 197 22.40 12.87 9.16
CA ALA A 197 23.53 11.96 9.01
C ALA A 197 23.11 10.59 8.44
N ASP A 198 21.91 10.13 8.79
CA ASP A 198 21.28 8.98 8.16
C ASP A 198 20.67 9.37 6.80
N PRO A 199 21.17 8.84 5.66
CA PRO A 199 20.63 9.13 4.32
C PRO A 199 19.25 8.53 4.08
N THR A 200 18.77 7.65 4.97
CA THR A 200 17.46 7.01 4.94
C THR A 200 16.51 7.58 5.99
N ALA A 201 16.83 8.73 6.60
CA ALA A 201 16.02 9.32 7.67
C ALA A 201 14.53 9.49 7.33
N ALA A 202 14.21 9.71 6.04
CA ALA A 202 12.82 9.78 5.59
C ALA A 202 12.02 8.50 5.87
N THR A 203 12.66 7.33 6.02
CA THR A 203 11.99 6.05 6.26
C THR A 203 11.82 5.71 7.74
N ILE A 204 12.27 6.57 8.65
CA ILE A 204 12.13 6.36 10.09
C ILE A 204 10.66 6.48 10.47
N SER A 205 10.08 5.41 11.02
CA SER A 205 8.65 5.31 11.36
C SER A 205 8.34 5.58 12.84
N THR A 206 9.34 5.96 13.63
CA THR A 206 9.22 6.32 15.04
C THR A 206 9.64 7.76 15.26
N TRP A 207 9.00 8.45 16.21
CA TRP A 207 9.43 9.79 16.60
C TRP A 207 10.91 9.76 16.98
N THR A 208 11.70 10.62 16.32
CA THR A 208 13.14 10.69 16.49
C THR A 208 13.52 12.17 16.57
N GLU A 209 14.11 12.56 17.68
CA GLU A 209 14.65 13.91 17.83
C GLU A 209 15.85 14.10 16.90
N TRP A 210 15.86 15.20 16.15
CA TRP A 210 17.02 15.60 15.36
C TRP A 210 17.61 16.91 15.88
N VAL A 211 18.69 16.79 16.64
CA VAL A 211 19.42 17.94 17.20
C VAL A 211 20.47 18.41 16.20
N ILE A 212 20.35 19.66 15.76
CA ILE A 212 21.33 20.31 14.89
C ILE A 212 22.07 21.39 15.68
N PRO A 213 23.40 21.27 15.90
CA PRO A 213 24.18 22.33 16.50
C PRO A 213 24.08 23.61 15.66
N LEU A 214 23.66 24.73 16.26
CA LEU A 214 23.53 26.00 15.54
C LEU A 214 24.86 26.46 14.92
N GLN A 215 25.99 26.07 15.53
CA GLN A 215 27.33 26.32 15.00
C GLN A 215 27.51 25.77 13.59
N ALA A 216 26.83 24.67 13.23
CA ALA A 216 26.88 24.13 11.87
C ALA A 216 26.35 25.13 10.82
N PHE A 217 25.43 26.01 11.18
CA PHE A 217 24.99 27.09 10.29
C PHE A 217 25.91 28.31 10.35
N ALA A 218 26.39 28.68 11.55
CA ALA A 218 27.30 29.81 11.75
C ALA A 218 28.64 29.61 11.01
N ASP A 219 29.21 28.40 11.04
CA ASP A 219 30.42 28.02 10.30
C ASP A 219 30.27 28.19 8.78
N ARG A 220 29.02 28.23 8.30
CA ARG A 220 28.64 28.42 6.90
C ARG A 220 28.17 29.86 6.62
N GLY A 221 28.46 30.79 7.52
CA GLY A 221 28.22 32.22 7.33
C GLY A 221 26.82 32.72 7.69
N ILE A 222 25.99 31.89 8.33
CA ILE A 222 24.67 32.35 8.79
C ILE A 222 24.83 33.24 10.03
N ASN A 223 24.28 34.45 9.95
CA ASN A 223 24.08 35.27 11.13
C ASN A 223 22.86 34.75 11.91
N LEU A 224 23.12 34.02 12.99
CA LEU A 224 22.07 33.41 13.82
C LEU A 224 21.16 34.43 14.52
N ALA A 225 21.58 35.70 14.63
CA ALA A 225 20.77 36.77 15.20
C ALA A 225 19.76 37.38 14.21
N ASN A 226 19.82 37.01 12.93
CA ASN A 226 18.98 37.61 11.88
C ASN A 226 18.47 36.55 10.88
N VAL A 227 18.05 35.39 11.38
CA VAL A 227 17.52 34.32 10.53
C VAL A 227 16.16 34.71 9.97
N ASP A 228 16.01 34.61 8.66
CA ASP A 228 14.78 35.00 7.95
C ASP A 228 13.96 33.79 7.49
N LYS A 229 14.62 32.68 7.14
CA LYS A 229 13.96 31.48 6.61
C LYS A 229 14.58 30.21 7.17
N ILE A 230 13.70 29.26 7.49
CA ILE A 230 14.04 27.85 7.76
C ILE A 230 13.28 27.01 6.72
N GLU A 231 13.99 26.07 6.10
CA GLU A 231 13.46 25.12 5.15
C GLU A 231 13.77 23.70 5.63
N ILE A 232 12.81 22.81 5.51
CA ILE A 232 13.01 21.37 5.69
C ILE A 232 12.76 20.72 4.34
N GLY A 233 13.73 19.95 3.86
CA GLY A 233 13.71 19.39 2.52
C GLY A 233 14.06 17.90 2.51
N LEU A 234 13.60 17.25 1.43
CA LEU A 234 13.90 15.87 1.07
C LEU A 234 14.58 15.87 -0.30
N GLY A 235 15.58 15.02 -0.48
CA GLY A 235 16.31 14.86 -1.74
C GLY A 235 17.40 15.91 -1.99
N ALA A 236 17.80 16.06 -3.25
CA ALA A 236 18.88 16.97 -3.66
C ALA A 236 18.41 18.44 -3.75
N LYS A 237 19.03 19.34 -2.97
CA LYS A 237 18.71 20.78 -2.99
C LYS A 237 19.02 21.42 -4.35
N GLY A 238 18.11 22.26 -4.83
CA GLY A 238 18.33 23.15 -5.99
C GLY A 238 17.75 22.65 -7.31
N ASN A 239 17.14 21.45 -7.33
CA ASN A 239 16.38 20.97 -8.48
C ASN A 239 15.03 20.40 -8.04
N ALA A 240 14.04 21.29 -7.84
CA ALA A 240 12.66 20.92 -7.54
C ALA A 240 11.99 20.09 -8.66
N SER A 241 12.66 19.91 -9.80
CA SER A 241 12.22 19.11 -10.94
C SER A 241 12.93 17.76 -11.04
N ALA A 242 13.91 17.47 -10.17
CA ALA A 242 14.47 16.13 -10.08
C ALA A 242 13.38 15.19 -9.56
N ALA A 243 13.19 14.05 -10.21
CA ALA A 243 12.27 13.03 -9.73
C ALA A 243 12.76 12.50 -8.38
N GLY A 244 12.09 12.91 -7.30
CA GLY A 244 12.27 12.34 -5.96
C GLY A 244 11.30 11.19 -5.71
N GLY A 245 11.48 10.51 -4.58
CA GLY A 245 10.56 9.52 -4.06
C GLY A 245 9.25 10.10 -3.52
N SER A 246 8.29 9.24 -3.20
CA SER A 246 7.00 9.60 -2.59
C SER A 246 6.96 9.20 -1.11
N GLY A 247 6.20 9.95 -0.31
CA GLY A 247 5.99 9.66 1.10
C GLY A 247 5.25 10.78 1.83
N THR A 248 5.02 10.58 3.12
CA THR A 248 4.48 11.57 4.06
C THR A 248 5.43 11.70 5.24
N ILE A 249 5.89 12.93 5.52
CA ILE A 249 6.66 13.25 6.72
C ILE A 249 5.78 14.10 7.64
N TYR A 250 5.73 13.72 8.91
CA TYR A 250 5.12 14.52 9.98
C TYR A 250 6.24 15.22 10.74
N ILE A 251 6.14 16.54 10.84
CA ILE A 251 7.05 17.38 11.61
C ILE A 251 6.21 17.98 12.73
N ASP A 252 6.57 17.64 13.97
CA ASP A 252 5.81 18.04 15.15
C ASP A 252 6.34 19.38 15.69
N ASP A 253 7.46 19.33 16.41
CA ASP A 253 8.07 20.50 17.05
C ASP A 253 9.33 20.97 16.31
N ILE A 254 9.41 22.27 16.01
CA ILE A 254 10.65 22.96 15.63
C ILE A 254 11.00 23.93 16.76
N ARG A 255 12.04 23.61 17.53
CA ARG A 255 12.42 24.36 18.73
C ARG A 255 13.85 24.89 18.65
N LEU A 256 14.03 26.14 19.04
CA LEU A 256 15.34 26.74 19.27
C LEU A 256 15.70 26.57 20.75
N TYR A 257 16.68 25.73 21.03
CA TYR A 257 17.26 25.62 22.36
C TYR A 257 18.37 26.67 22.49
N ARG A 258 18.14 27.68 23.32
CA ARG A 258 19.18 28.63 23.72
C ARG A 258 20.12 27.93 24.71
N PRO A 259 21.44 28.18 24.65
CA PRO A 259 22.37 27.71 25.67
C PRO A 259 22.01 28.25 27.06
#